data_AF-A0A370NCM2-F1
#
_entry.id   AF-A0A370NCM2-F1
#
_cell.length_a   1.000
_cell.length_b   1.000
_cell.length_c   1.000
_cell.angle_alpha   90.00
_cell.angle_beta   90.00
_cell.angle_gamma   90.00
#
_symmetry.space_group_name_H-M   'P 1'
#
loop_
_entity.id
_entity.type
_entity.pdbx_description
1 polymer ?
#
loop_
_entity_poly.entity_id
_entity_poly.type
_entity_poly.pdbx_seq_one_letter_code
_entity_poly.pdbx_strand_id
1 'polypeptide(L)'
;MDAIKLKKYAELLEAEIRANLGKSKDVDWLAQYQPLLEAIKDARAGRIGQPRDLGLARWEMESEIQAFRSISHRLAQFELLLEGWPLAGD
;
A
#
# COMPACT_ATOMS: atom_id res chain seq x y z
N MET A 1 3.81 -10.48 12.73
CA MET A 1 3.01 -9.71 11.74
C MET A 1 1.55 -10.06 11.91
N ASP A 2 0.71 -9.05 12.10
CA ASP A 2 -0.74 -9.23 12.20
C ASP A 2 -1.36 -9.41 10.82
N ALA A 3 -1.55 -10.66 10.41
CA ALA A 3 -2.16 -11.00 9.12
C ALA A 3 -3.56 -10.38 8.96
N ILE A 4 -4.32 -10.23 10.05
CA ILE A 4 -5.63 -9.57 10.06
C ILE A 4 -5.50 -8.08 9.73
N LYS A 5 -4.55 -7.38 10.35
CA LYS A 5 -4.29 -5.96 10.06
C LYS A 5 -3.78 -5.80 8.63
N LEU A 6 -2.78 -6.57 8.22
CA LEU A 6 -2.25 -6.56 6.85
C LEU A 6 -3.35 -6.73 5.79
N LYS A 7 -4.21 -7.73 5.96
CA LYS A 7 -5.36 -7.94 5.06
C LYS A 7 -6.27 -6.71 5.01
N LYS A 8 -6.68 -6.19 6.16
CA LYS A 8 -7.56 -5.02 6.26
C LYS A 8 -6.96 -3.81 5.55
N TYR A 9 -5.69 -3.49 5.80
CA TYR A 9 -5.04 -2.33 5.21
C TYR A 9 -4.76 -2.51 3.71
N ALA A 10 -4.48 -3.74 3.25
CA ALA A 10 -4.41 -4.06 1.83
C ALA A 10 -5.74 -3.80 1.11
N GLU A 11 -6.87 -4.21 1.70
CA GLU A 11 -8.21 -3.99 1.14
C GLU A 11 -8.58 -2.51 1.11
N LEU A 12 -8.25 -1.75 2.17
CA LEU A 12 -8.46 -0.31 2.21
C LEU A 12 -7.62 0.43 1.16
N LEU A 13 -6.34 0.08 1.01
CA LEU A 13 -5.46 0.67 0.01
C LEU A 13 -5.95 0.36 -1.41
N GLU A 14 -6.30 -0.90 -1.69
CA GLU A 14 -6.82 -1.31 -3.00
C GLU A 14 -8.11 -0.54 -3.35
N ALA A 15 -9.01 -0.35 -2.39
CA ALA A 15 -10.24 0.41 -2.59
C ALA A 15 -9.96 1.89 -2.92
N GLU A 16 -9.06 2.54 -2.18
CA GLU A 16 -8.69 3.94 -2.41
C GLU A 16 -8.01 4.15 -3.77
N ILE A 17 -7.11 3.24 -4.18
CA ILE A 17 -6.48 3.31 -5.51
C ILE A 17 -7.54 3.18 -6.60
N ARG A 18 -8.42 2.17 -6.51
CA ARG A 18 -9.49 1.93 -7.50
C ARG A 18 -10.46 3.11 -7.61
N ALA A 19 -10.81 3.74 -6.49
CA ALA A 19 -11.71 4.91 -6.45
C ALA A 19 -11.10 6.18 -7.08
N ASN A 20 -9.78 6.20 -7.32
CA ASN A 20 -9.05 7.34 -7.87
C ASN A 20 -8.35 7.04 -9.21
N LEU A 21 -8.61 5.89 -9.82
CA LEU A 21 -8.13 5.56 -11.16
C LEU A 21 -8.54 6.64 -12.17
N GLY A 22 -7.62 6.97 -13.08
CA GLY A 22 -7.78 8.00 -14.11
C GLY A 22 -7.72 9.44 -13.60
N LYS A 23 -7.56 9.68 -12.28
CA LYS A 23 -7.41 11.04 -11.72
C LYS A 23 -5.99 11.56 -11.76
N SER A 24 -4.99 10.68 -11.86
CA SER A 24 -3.58 11.04 -11.94
C SER A 24 -2.77 9.90 -12.54
N LYS A 25 -1.74 10.26 -13.32
CA LYS A 25 -0.78 9.30 -13.88
C LYS A 25 -0.07 8.49 -12.81
N ASP A 26 0.19 9.10 -11.66
CA ASP A 26 0.82 8.44 -10.53
C ASP A 26 -0.10 7.40 -9.88
N VAL A 27 -1.39 7.71 -9.76
CA VAL A 27 -2.39 6.74 -9.27
C VAL A 27 -2.55 5.58 -10.25
N ASP A 28 -2.60 5.88 -11.56
CA ASP A 28 -2.70 4.85 -12.60
C ASP A 28 -1.43 3.98 -12.69
N TRP A 29 -0.26 4.56 -12.45
CA TRP A 29 1.00 3.83 -12.35
C TRP A 29 1.03 2.94 -11.10
N LEU A 30 0.64 3.47 -9.95
CA LEU A 30 0.59 2.72 -8.69
C LEU A 30 -0.35 1.52 -8.79
N ALA A 31 -1.49 1.69 -9.47
CA ALA A 31 -2.45 0.62 -9.73
C ALA A 31 -1.91 -0.52 -10.59
N GLN A 32 -0.80 -0.31 -11.30
CA GLN A 32 -0.12 -1.28 -12.16
C GLN A 32 1.22 -1.71 -11.58
N TYR A 33 1.62 -1.19 -10.42
CA TYR A 33 2.91 -1.48 -9.82
C TYR A 33 2.95 -2.90 -9.26
N GLN A 34 3.63 -3.80 -9.98
CA GLN A 34 3.65 -5.23 -9.71
C GLN A 34 3.98 -5.60 -8.25
N PRO A 35 5.02 -5.03 -7.60
CA PRO A 35 5.36 -5.38 -6.22
C PRO A 35 4.24 -5.07 -5.23
N LEU A 36 3.53 -3.95 -5.42
CA LEU A 36 2.37 -3.60 -4.60
C LEU A 36 1.21 -4.56 -4.85
N LEU A 37 0.90 -4.88 -6.11
CA LEU A 37 -0.19 -5.79 -6.46
C LEU A 37 0.03 -7.19 -5.87
N GLU A 38 1.27 -7.70 -5.92
CA GLU A 38 1.63 -8.96 -5.29
C GLU A 38 1.49 -8.89 -3.77
N ALA A 39 2.00 -7.82 -3.14
CA ALA A 39 1.90 -7.68 -1.70
C ALA A 39 0.44 -7.58 -1.21
N ILE A 40 -0.43 -6.86 -1.93
CA ILE A 40 -1.87 -6.81 -1.66
C ILE A 40 -2.48 -8.21 -1.78
N LYS A 41 -2.16 -8.94 -2.85
CA LYS A 41 -2.66 -10.31 -3.07
C LYS A 41 -2.22 -11.26 -1.95
N ASP A 42 -0.96 -11.22 -1.57
CA ASP A 42 -0.39 -12.07 -0.52
C ASP A 42 -0.95 -11.69 0.86
N ALA A 43 -1.09 -10.40 1.16
CA ALA A 43 -1.71 -9.94 2.40
C ALA A 43 -3.17 -10.42 2.50
N ARG A 44 -3.94 -10.33 1.42
CA ARG A 44 -5.33 -10.84 1.36
C ARG A 44 -5.42 -12.35 1.52
N ALA A 45 -4.43 -13.07 1.00
CA ALA A 45 -4.32 -14.52 1.15
C ALA A 45 -3.67 -14.97 2.48
N GLY A 46 -3.23 -14.02 3.33
CA GLY A 46 -2.53 -14.33 4.58
C GLY A 46 -1.15 -14.98 4.38
N ARG A 47 -0.49 -14.73 3.25
CA ARG A 47 0.80 -15.35 2.86
C ARG A 47 2.03 -14.52 3.22
N ILE A 48 1.84 -13.34 3.77
CA ILE A 48 2.96 -12.51 4.25
C ILE A 48 3.50 -13.12 5.53
N GLY A 49 4.57 -13.91 5.41
CA GLY A 49 5.26 -14.54 6.54
C GLY A 49 6.50 -13.79 7.02
N GLN A 50 7.00 -12.82 6.25
CA GLN A 50 8.23 -12.09 6.51
C GLN A 50 8.11 -10.63 6.05
N PRO A 51 8.88 -9.69 6.66
CA PRO A 51 9.01 -8.32 6.19
C PRO A 51 9.34 -8.21 4.70
N ARG A 52 8.66 -7.31 3.99
CA ARG A 52 8.88 -7.03 2.56
C ARG A 52 8.81 -5.52 2.31
N ASP A 53 9.84 -4.99 1.67
CA ASP A 53 9.86 -3.63 1.12
C ASP A 53 9.19 -3.60 -0.26
N LEU A 54 8.46 -2.53 -0.55
CA LEU A 54 7.83 -2.30 -1.86
C LEU A 54 8.76 -1.53 -2.81
N GLY A 55 9.82 -0.89 -2.32
CA GLY A 55 10.75 -0.12 -3.15
C GLY A 55 10.14 1.19 -3.69
N LEU A 56 9.14 1.73 -3.01
CA LEU A 56 8.40 2.92 -3.44
C LEU A 56 9.01 4.24 -2.94
N ALA A 57 9.93 4.21 -1.97
CA ALA A 57 10.45 5.41 -1.31
C ALA A 57 10.89 6.55 -2.27
N ARG A 58 11.61 6.21 -3.35
CA ARG A 58 12.01 7.20 -4.36
C ARG A 58 10.82 7.73 -5.15
N TRP A 59 9.95 6.83 -5.59
CA TRP A 59 8.77 7.22 -6.35
C TRP A 59 7.84 8.10 -5.51
N GLU A 60 7.59 7.79 -4.24
CA GLU A 60 6.74 8.60 -3.36
C GLU A 60 7.27 10.02 -3.11
N MET A 61 8.59 10.22 -3.18
CA MET A 61 9.22 11.54 -3.08
C MET A 61 9.04 12.37 -4.36
N GLU A 62 9.06 11.73 -5.53
CA GLU A 62 8.98 12.39 -6.83
C GLU A 62 7.54 12.49 -7.37
N SER A 63 6.63 11.68 -6.83
CA SER A 63 5.25 11.51 -7.28
C SER A 63 4.29 12.56 -6.71
N GLU A 64 3.23 12.88 -7.47
CA GLU A 64 2.13 13.69 -6.96
C GLU A 64 1.18 12.91 -6.04
N ILE A 65 1.47 11.65 -5.70
CA ILE A 65 0.63 10.79 -4.85
C ILE A 65 0.31 11.42 -3.49
N GLN A 66 1.18 12.30 -2.99
CA GLN A 66 0.97 13.05 -1.74
C GLN A 66 -0.24 13.99 -1.79
N ALA A 67 -0.67 14.42 -2.99
CA ALA A 67 -1.91 15.17 -3.19
C ALA A 67 -3.16 14.31 -2.89
N PHE A 68 -3.04 12.99 -3.04
CA PHE A 68 -4.09 12.01 -2.74
C PHE A 68 -3.93 11.51 -1.30
N ARG A 69 -4.25 12.36 -0.32
CA ARG A 69 -4.02 12.07 1.11
C ARG A 69 -4.49 10.69 1.57
N SER A 70 -5.66 10.23 1.11
CA SER A 70 -6.16 8.91 1.49
C SER A 70 -5.28 7.78 0.96
N ILE A 71 -4.84 7.86 -0.31
CA ILE A 71 -3.96 6.84 -0.89
C ILE A 71 -2.59 6.88 -0.22
N SER A 72 -1.96 8.06 -0.13
CA SER A 72 -0.64 8.21 0.50
C SER A 72 -0.65 7.73 1.96
N HIS A 73 -1.69 8.05 2.73
CA HIS A 73 -1.80 7.58 4.11
C HIS A 73 -2.00 6.06 4.19
N ARG A 74 -2.87 5.47 3.35
CA ARG A 74 -3.08 4.01 3.34
C ARG A 74 -1.86 3.25 2.85
N LEU A 75 -1.11 3.81 1.89
CA LEU A 75 0.12 3.25 1.37
C LEU A 75 1.17 3.16 2.48
N ALA A 76 1.45 4.28 3.16
CA ALA A 76 2.38 4.31 4.28
C ALA A 76 1.98 3.34 5.42
N GLN A 77 0.69 3.26 5.76
CA GLN A 77 0.21 2.29 6.75
C GLN A 77 0.44 0.83 6.31
N PHE A 78 0.22 0.55 5.02
CA PHE A 78 0.42 -0.78 4.49
C PHE A 78 1.90 -1.17 4.43
N GLU A 79 2.78 -0.24 4.04
CA GLU A 79 4.24 -0.43 4.03
C GLU A 79 4.79 -0.69 5.41
N LEU A 80 4.40 0.12 6.41
CA LEU A 80 4.80 -0.13 7.81
C LEU A 80 4.43 -1.54 8.26
N LEU A 81 3.19 -1.98 8.00
CA LEU A 81 2.74 -3.32 8.35
C LEU A 81 3.48 -4.41 7.57
N LEU A 82 3.78 -4.18 6.29
CA LEU A 82 4.54 -5.09 5.42
C LEU A 82 6.00 -5.21 5.84
N GLU A 83 6.58 -4.17 6.41
CA GLU A 83 7.93 -4.18 6.98
C GLU A 83 7.95 -4.76 8.41
N GLY A 84 6.77 -5.07 8.97
CA GLY A 84 6.61 -5.66 10.29
C GLY A 84 6.55 -4.64 11.43
N TRP A 85 6.45 -3.36 11.12
CA TRP A 85 6.27 -2.28 12.08
C TRP A 85 4.81 -2.18 12.52
N PRO A 86 4.56 -1.85 13.80
CA PRO A 86 3.21 -1.51 14.26
C PRO A 86 2.78 -0.15 13.71
N LEU A 87 1.47 0.07 13.60
CA LEU A 87 0.92 1.40 13.34
C LEU A 87 0.95 2.21 14.64
N ALA A 88 1.38 3.47 14.57
CA ALA A 88 1.35 4.35 15.74
C ALA A 88 -0.09 4.59 16.20
N GLY A 89 -0.40 4.24 17.46
CA GLY A 89 -1.72 4.40 18.06
C GLY A 89 -2.50 3.11 18.34
N ASP A 90 -1.84 1.95 18.30
CA ASP A 90 -2.35 0.68 18.85
C ASP A 90 -1.97 0.51 20.33
#